data_AF-A0A942EF90-F1
#
_entry.id   AF-A0A942EF90-F1
#
_cell.length_a   1.000
_cell.length_b   1.000
_cell.length_c   1.000
_cell.angle_alpha   90.00
_cell.angle_beta   90.00
_cell.angle_gamma   90.00
#
_symmetry.space_group_name_H-M   'P 1'
#
loop_
_entity.id
_entity.type
_entity.pdbx_description
1 polymer ?
#
loop_
_entity_poly.entity_id
_entity_poly.type
_entity_poly.pdbx_seq_one_letter_code
_entity_poly.pdbx_strand_id
1 'polypeptide(L)' 'MNERITNVMDALKKRKIACSYYGNRKEAAVRLLEMIPENSVIGIGGSVTVQELNIQNALQEKGCQVYWHW' A
#
# COMPACT_ATOMS: atom_id res chain seq x y z
N MET A 1 16.51 -12.69 -3.17
CA MET A 1 15.25 -12.54 -2.41
C MET A 1 15.31 -13.51 -1.23
N ASN A 2 14.97 -13.09 0.00
CA ASN A 2 14.97 -13.98 1.16
C ASN A 2 13.92 -15.08 0.99
N GLU A 3 14.26 -16.34 1.28
CA GLU A 3 13.37 -17.50 1.14
C GLU A 3 12.03 -17.33 1.88
N ARG A 4 12.06 -16.70 3.06
CA ARG A 4 10.84 -16.42 3.84
C ARG A 4 9.88 -15.50 3.09
N ILE A 5 10.41 -14.52 2.38
CA ILE A 5 9.60 -13.55 1.61
C ILE A 5 8.95 -14.27 0.44
N THR A 6 9.72 -15.08 -0.29
CA THR A 6 9.20 -15.90 -1.40
C THR A 6 8.07 -16.82 -0.94
N ASN A 7 8.25 -17.51 0.19
CA ASN A 7 7.23 -18.40 0.75
C ASN A 7 5.92 -17.66 1.10
N VAL A 8 6.02 -16.45 1.66
CA VAL A 8 4.85 -15.62 1.94
C VAL A 8 4.16 -15.19 0.65
N MET A 9 4.92 -14.73 -0.35
CA MET A 9 4.36 -14.32 -1.64
C MET A 9 3.63 -15.47 -2.34
N ASP A 10 4.19 -16.68 -2.32
CA ASP A 10 3.55 -17.86 -2.89
C ASP A 10 2.27 -18.24 -2.14
N ALA A 11 2.26 -18.12 -0.82
CA ALA A 11 1.08 -18.36 -0.01
C ALA A 11 -0.05 -17.34 -0.24
N LEU A 12 0.29 -16.07 -0.49
CA LEU A 12 -0.65 -15.02 -0.87
C LEU A 12 -1.21 -15.26 -2.28
N LYS A 13 -0.34 -15.59 -3.23
CA LYS A 13 -0.70 -15.92 -4.62
C LYS A 13 -1.67 -17.11 -4.68
N LYS A 14 -1.43 -18.18 -3.90
CA LYS A 14 -2.35 -19.34 -3.80
C LYS A 14 -3.74 -18.95 -3.30
N ARG A 15 -3.85 -17.89 -2.50
CA ARG A 15 -5.13 -17.33 -2.00
C ARG A 15 -5.71 -16.23 -2.88
N LYS A 16 -5.15 -16.01 -4.08
CA LYS A 16 -5.54 -14.94 -5.02
C LYS A 16 -5.38 -13.53 -4.45
N ILE A 17 -4.44 -13.34 -3.53
CA ILE A 17 -4.09 -12.04 -2.97
C ILE A 17 -2.86 -11.54 -3.72
N ALA A 18 -3.01 -10.45 -4.47
CA ALA A 18 -1.89 -9.80 -5.14
C ALA A 18 -0.92 -9.20 -4.11
N CYS A 19 0.38 -9.41 -4.30
CA CYS A 19 1.40 -8.84 -3.43
C CYS A 19 2.66 -8.50 -4.24
N SER A 20 3.35 -7.45 -3.79
CA SER A 20 4.60 -6.99 -4.36
C SER A 20 5.60 -6.79 -3.23
N TYR A 21 6.88 -7.10 -3.48
CA TYR A 21 7.96 -6.88 -2.54
C TYR A 21 8.78 -5.66 -2.97
N TYR A 22 9.14 -4.82 -2.00
CA TYR A 22 10.01 -3.66 -2.18
C TYR A 22 11.10 -3.68 -1.11
N GLY A 23 12.32 -3.28 -1.48
CA GLY A 23 13.48 -3.40 -0.61
C GLY A 23 13.50 -2.38 0.53
N ASN A 24 12.72 -1.31 0.41
CA ASN A 24 12.68 -0.23 1.39
C ASN A 24 11.31 0.46 1.43
N ARG A 25 11.08 1.19 2.52
CA ARG A 25 9.82 1.90 2.80
C ARG A 25 9.44 2.95 1.75
N LYS A 26 10.43 3.67 1.20
CA LYS A 26 10.21 4.78 0.26
C LYS A 26 9.74 4.25 -1.10
N GLU A 27 10.39 3.19 -1.58
CA GLU A 27 10.00 2.51 -2.82
C GLU A 27 8.57 1.95 -2.72
N ALA A 28 8.24 1.30 -1.60
CA ALA A 28 6.89 0.78 -1.38
C ALA A 28 5.82 1.90 -1.42
N ALA A 29 6.07 3.02 -0.76
CA ALA A 29 5.15 4.16 -0.73
C ALA A 29 4.94 4.76 -2.13
N VAL A 30 6.02 5.01 -2.88
CA VAL A 30 5.93 5.55 -4.25
C VAL A 30 5.13 4.63 -5.15
N ARG A 31 5.45 3.32 -5.15
CA ARG A 31 4.74 2.35 -5.99
C ARG A 31 3.27 2.21 -5.61
N LEU A 32 2.94 2.27 -4.32
CA LEU A 32 1.55 2.29 -3.85
C LEU A 32 0.78 3.49 -4.42
N LEU A 33 1.36 4.69 -4.35
CA LEU A 33 0.73 5.92 -4.84
C LEU A 33 0.59 5.94 -6.37
N GLU A 34 1.55 5.37 -7.11
CA GLU A 34 1.48 5.22 -8.57
C GLU A 34 0.33 4.30 -9.01
N MET A 35 0.05 3.25 -8.25
CA MET A 35 -1.00 2.27 -8.58
C MET A 35 -2.42 2.82 -8.43
N ILE A 36 -2.61 3.86 -7.62
CA ILE A 36 -3.94 4.43 -7.33
C ILE A 36 -4.22 5.57 -8.33
N PRO A 37 -5.30 5.53 -9.13
CA PRO A 37 -5.65 6.63 -10.02
C PRO A 37 -5.92 7.95 -9.28
N GLU A 38 -5.67 9.08 -9.93
CA GLU A 38 -6.06 10.40 -9.41
C GLU A 38 -7.58 10.50 -9.20
N ASN A 39 -8.01 11.34 -8.25
CA ASN A 39 -9.41 11.57 -7.90
C ASN A 39 -10.20 10.31 -7.48
N SER A 40 -9.50 9.25 -7.06
CA SER A 40 -10.13 8.03 -6.54
C SER A 40 -10.75 8.26 -5.17
N VAL A 41 -11.80 7.50 -4.86
CA VAL A 41 -12.36 7.39 -3.50
C VAL A 41 -11.70 6.21 -2.79
N ILE A 42 -10.98 6.48 -1.69
CA ILE A 42 -10.14 5.49 -1.00
C ILE A 42 -10.58 5.36 0.45
N GLY A 43 -10.83 4.13 0.89
CA GLY A 43 -11.01 3.78 2.29
C GLY A 43 -9.71 3.25 2.90
N ILE A 44 -9.26 3.84 4.00
CA ILE A 44 -8.10 3.36 4.77
C ILE A 44 -8.60 2.79 6.10
N GLY A 45 -8.41 1.47 6.27
CA GLY A 45 -8.60 0.82 7.56
C GLY A 45 -7.44 1.12 8.49
N GLY A 46 -7.70 1.12 9.81
CA GLY A 46 -6.72 1.51 10.81
C GLY A 46 -5.38 0.78 10.70
N SER A 47 -4.38 1.47 10.14
CA SER A 47 -3.05 0.91 9.86
C SER A 47 -1.96 1.89 10.25
N VAL A 48 -1.19 1.50 11.27
CA VAL A 48 -0.04 2.26 11.75
C VAL A 48 1.02 2.41 10.65
N THR A 49 1.24 1.38 9.83
CA THR A 49 2.20 1.47 8.72
C THR A 49 1.79 2.49 7.66
N VAL A 50 0.50 2.56 7.32
CA VAL A 50 0.00 3.57 6.36
C VAL A 50 0.19 4.98 6.92
N GLN A 51 -0.04 5.16 8.24
CA GLN A 51 0.19 6.42 8.94
C GLN A 51 1.68 6.82 8.97
N GLU A 52 2.57 5.89 9.33
CA GLU A 52 4.02 6.11 9.37
C GLU A 52 4.62 6.42 7.99
N LEU A 53 4.00 5.91 6.93
CA LEU A 53 4.39 6.18 5.55
C LEU A 53 3.75 7.46 4.99
N ASN A 54 2.94 8.15 5.78
CA ASN A 54 2.24 9.39 5.41
C ASN A 54 1.39 9.26 4.13
N ILE A 55 0.84 8.08 3.87
CA ILE A 55 0.14 7.77 2.62
C ILE A 55 -1.18 8.54 2.53
N GLN A 56 -1.88 8.77 3.65
CA GLN A 56 -3.14 9.52 3.65
C GLN A 56 -2.97 10.93 3.10
N ASN A 57 -1.94 11.64 3.57
CA ASN A 57 -1.66 13.01 3.16
C ASN A 57 -1.26 13.04 1.67
N ALA A 58 -0.40 12.11 1.25
CA ALA A 58 0.01 12.00 -0.15
C ALA A 58 -1.16 11.70 -1.10
N LEU A 59 -2.14 10.88 -0.68
CA LEU A 59 -3.36 10.62 -1.46
C LEU A 59 -4.28 11.85 -1.53
N GLN A 60 -4.42 12.60 -0.44
CA GLN A 60 -5.19 13.85 -0.43
C GLN A 60 -4.55 14.92 -1.32
N GLU A 61 -3.22 15.07 -1.29
CA GLU A 61 -2.46 15.95 -2.19
C GLU A 61 -2.61 15.54 -3.66
N LYS A 62 -2.78 14.25 -3.94
CA LYS A 62 -3.10 13.69 -5.26
C LYS A 62 -4.58 13.92 -5.68
N GLY A 63 -5.37 14.61 -4.86
CA GLY A 63 -6.79 14.88 -5.14
C GLY A 63 -7.72 13.68 -4.86
N CYS A 64 -7.24 12.62 -4.21
CA CYS A 64 -8.10 11.50 -3.84
C CYS A 64 -8.99 11.85 -2.65
N GLN A 65 -10.23 11.38 -2.66
CA GLN A 65 -11.12 11.47 -1.50
C GLN A 65 -10.84 10.33 -0.54
N VAL A 66 -10.20 10.64 0.59
CA VAL A 66 -9.77 9.64 1.57
C VAL A 66 -10.74 9.57 2.74
N TYR A 67 -11.33 8.40 2.97
CA TYR A 67 -12.09 8.06 4.16
C TYR A 67 -11.20 7.25 5.10
N TRP A 68 -10.89 7.83 6.26
CA TRP A 68 -10.08 7.21 7.28
C TRP A 68 -10.86 7.23 8.60
N HIS A 69 -11.06 6.06 9.21
CA HIS A 69 -11.67 5.93 10.53
C HIS A 69 -10.63 5.45 11.54
N TRP A 70 -9.85 6.37 12.09
CA TRP A 70 -9.03 6.26 13.31
C TRP A 70 -8.51 7.65 13.69
#